data_AF-A0AAU6EL00-F1
#
_entry.id   AF-A0AAU6EL00-F1
#
_cell.length_a   1.000
_cell.length_b   1.000
_cell.length_c   1.000
_cell.angle_alpha   90.00
_cell.angle_beta   90.00
_cell.angle_gamma   90.00
#
_symmetry.space_group_name_H-M   'P 1'
#
loop_
_entity.id
_entity.type
_entity.pdbx_description
1 polymer ?
#
loop_
_entity_poly.entity_id
_entity_poly.type
_entity_poly.pdbx_seq_one_letter_code
_entity_poly.pdbx_strand_id
1 'polypeptide(L)'
;MLLEECLSPHVAMAQRDHTRLQWRPPDRIADRVRPVSWTCVCRATIYELCQGGGQAFIRRTVQLDREHEIHETCRWSFPKARVIWAALLSGRAR
;
A
#
# COMPACT_ATOMS: atom_id res chain seq x y z
N MET A 1 -9.23 -25.54 15.51
CA MET A 1 -8.41 -24.34 15.25
C MET A 1 -8.30 -24.19 13.75
N LEU A 2 -9.15 -23.37 13.14
CA LEU A 2 -8.98 -23.00 11.74
C LEU A 2 -7.71 -22.15 11.70
N LEU A 3 -6.67 -22.64 11.02
CA LEU A 3 -5.63 -21.77 10.51
C LEU A 3 -6.36 -20.78 9.59
N GLU A 4 -6.58 -19.55 10.05
CA GLU A 4 -6.96 -18.45 9.18
C GLU A 4 -5.78 -18.17 8.26
N GLU A 5 -5.64 -18.99 7.21
CA GLU A 5 -4.62 -18.80 6.19
C GLU A 5 -4.97 -17.53 5.43
N CYS A 6 -4.30 -16.44 5.82
CA CYS A 6 -4.40 -15.17 5.14
C CYS A 6 -3.93 -15.34 3.69
N LEU A 7 -4.86 -15.23 2.74
CA LEU A 7 -4.58 -15.41 1.30
C LEU A 7 -3.79 -14.24 0.69
N SER A 8 -3.86 -13.06 1.32
CA SER A 8 -3.13 -11.86 0.89
C SER A 8 -1.87 -11.65 1.74
N PRO A 9 -0.80 -11.07 1.18
CA PRO A 9 0.46 -10.92 1.90
C PRO A 9 0.36 -9.94 3.07
N HIS A 10 1.20 -10.16 4.07
CA HIS A 10 1.44 -9.18 5.13
C HIS A 10 2.69 -8.35 4.81
N VAL A 11 2.69 -7.10 5.28
CA VAL A 11 3.91 -6.30 5.33
C VAL A 11 4.81 -6.86 6.44
N ALA A 12 6.05 -7.20 6.10
CA ALA A 12 7.06 -7.55 7.09
C ALA A 12 7.37 -6.36 8.02
N MET A 13 8.03 -6.63 9.14
CA MET A 13 8.53 -5.56 9.99
C MET A 13 9.51 -4.68 9.19
N ALA A 14 9.45 -3.36 9.43
CA ALA A 14 10.36 -2.43 8.78
C ALA A 14 11.80 -2.77 9.16
N GLN A 15 12.67 -2.86 8.16
CA GLN A 15 14.09 -3.08 8.35
C GLN A 15 14.74 -1.80 8.91
N ARG A 16 15.91 -1.93 9.56
CA ARG A 16 16.61 -0.80 10.20
C ARG A 16 16.83 0.37 9.23
N ASP A 17 17.29 0.07 8.02
CA ASP A 17 17.65 1.07 7.00
C ASP A 17 16.61 1.15 5.86
N HIS A 18 15.33 0.99 6.21
CA HIS A 18 14.25 1.05 5.22
C HIS A 18 14.16 2.44 4.57
N THR A 19 13.77 2.45 3.29
CA THR A 19 13.44 3.69 2.59
C THR A 19 12.11 4.23 3.10
N ARG A 20 12.11 5.50 3.54
CA ARG A 20 10.88 6.20 3.92
C ARG A 20 10.09 6.61 2.68
N LEU A 21 8.85 6.15 2.60
CA LEU A 21 7.87 6.59 1.63
C LEU A 21 7.26 7.91 2.08
N GLN A 22 7.13 8.84 1.14
CA GLN A 22 6.43 10.08 1.40
C GLN A 22 4.93 9.84 1.22
N TRP A 23 4.21 9.92 2.33
CA TRP A 23 2.75 9.80 2.40
C TRP A 23 2.12 11.18 2.27
N ARG A 24 1.09 11.30 1.44
CA ARG A 24 0.37 12.54 1.16
C ARG A 24 -1.13 12.28 1.21
N PRO A 25 -1.99 13.30 1.42
CA PRO A 25 -3.42 13.15 1.21
C PRO A 25 -3.73 12.67 -0.21
N PRO A 26 -4.81 11.90 -0.42
CA PRO A 26 -5.18 11.42 -1.75
C PRO A 26 -5.40 12.58 -2.72
N ASP A 27 -4.94 12.41 -3.95
CA ASP A 27 -5.25 13.38 -5.00
C ASP A 27 -6.74 13.32 -5.32
N ARG A 28 -7.43 14.47 -5.28
CA ARG A 28 -8.86 14.57 -5.59
C ARG A 28 -9.19 14.45 -7.08
N ILE A 29 -8.17 14.25 -7.93
CA ILE A 29 -8.35 14.12 -9.37
C ILE A 29 -9.05 12.78 -9.64
N ALA A 30 -10.20 12.84 -10.31
CA ALA A 30 -11.05 11.71 -10.66
C ALA A 30 -10.46 10.84 -11.78
N ASP A 31 -9.21 10.42 -11.64
CA ASP A 31 -8.65 9.38 -12.48
C ASP A 31 -9.35 8.05 -12.15
N ARG A 32 -9.72 7.28 -13.18
CA ARG A 32 -10.16 5.89 -12.99
C ARG A 32 -8.98 5.06 -12.53
N VAL A 33 -8.85 4.93 -11.22
CA VAL A 33 -7.83 4.12 -10.56
C VAL A 33 -8.45 2.80 -10.11
N ARG A 34 -7.72 1.70 -10.27
CA ARG A 34 -8.10 0.40 -9.71
C ARG A 34 -6.96 -0.18 -8.84
N PRO A 35 -7.25 -0.79 -7.70
CA PRO A 35 -6.31 -1.66 -7.00
C PRO A 35 -5.93 -2.85 -7.90
N VAL A 36 -4.66 -3.21 -7.94
CA VAL A 36 -4.15 -4.39 -8.65
C VAL A 36 -3.45 -5.39 -7.73
N SER A 37 -3.16 -5.00 -6.49
CA SER A 37 -2.66 -5.86 -5.42
C SER A 37 -2.93 -5.18 -4.07
N TRP A 38 -3.10 -5.96 -3.01
CA TRP A 38 -3.36 -5.45 -1.66
C TRP A 38 -2.77 -6.37 -0.59
N THR A 39 -2.56 -5.83 0.62
CA THR A 39 -2.16 -6.62 1.79
C THR A 39 -3.38 -7.21 2.48
N CYS A 40 -3.16 -8.22 3.33
CA CYS A 40 -4.22 -8.76 4.18
C CYS A 40 -4.89 -7.68 5.03
N VAL A 41 -6.19 -7.84 5.25
CA VAL A 41 -7.04 -6.94 6.03
C VAL A 41 -7.11 -7.28 7.52
N CYS A 42 -6.40 -8.32 7.97
CA CYS A 42 -6.38 -8.73 9.38
C CYS A 42 -5.58 -7.76 10.27
N ARG A 43 -4.87 -6.78 9.68
CA ARG A 43 -4.12 -5.76 10.40
C ARG A 43 -4.77 -4.39 10.20
N ALA A 44 -4.58 -3.51 11.18
CA ALA A 44 -5.10 -2.15 11.16
C ALA A 44 -4.61 -1.29 9.98
N THR A 45 -3.48 -1.62 9.36
CA THR A 45 -2.98 -0.90 8.18
C THR A 45 -3.03 -1.80 6.96
N ILE A 46 -3.81 -1.36 5.97
CA ILE A 46 -3.95 -2.00 4.67
C ILE A 46 -3.19 -1.16 3.65
N TYR A 47 -2.42 -1.82 2.79
CA TYR A 47 -1.79 -1.19 1.64
C TYR A 47 -2.36 -1.76 0.36
N GLU A 48 -2.52 -0.89 -0.64
CA GLU A 48 -2.98 -1.24 -1.97
C GLU A 48 -1.99 -0.68 -3.00
N LEU A 49 -1.61 -1.49 -3.99
CA LEU A 49 -0.98 -1.02 -5.21
C LEU A 49 -2.09 -0.62 -6.19
N CYS A 50 -2.19 0.67 -6.46
CA CYS A 50 -3.23 1.25 -7.31
C CYS A 50 -2.67 1.65 -8.67
N GLN A 51 -3.41 1.41 -9.75
CA GLN A 51 -3.01 1.72 -11.12
C GLN A 51 -4.09 2.54 -11.85
N GLY A 52 -3.66 3.56 -12.60
CA GLY A 52 -4.52 4.38 -13.47
C GLY A 52 -3.67 5.26 -14.41
N GLY A 53 -4.16 5.51 -15.63
CA GLY A 53 -3.47 6.41 -16.58
C GLY A 53 -2.02 6.03 -16.93
N GLY A 54 -1.69 4.73 -16.94
CA GLY A 54 -0.31 4.24 -17.18
C GLY A 54 0.65 4.41 -15.99
N GLN A 55 0.18 5.00 -14.90
CA GLN A 55 0.92 5.20 -13.66
C GLN A 55 0.39 4.31 -12.54
N ALA A 56 1.16 4.22 -11.46
CA ALA A 56 0.74 3.57 -10.23
C ALA A 56 1.33 4.24 -8.99
N PHE A 57 0.67 4.02 -7.87
CA PHE A 57 1.02 4.54 -6.55
C PHE A 57 0.57 3.54 -5.49
N ILE A 58 1.04 3.74 -4.25
CA ILE A 58 0.62 2.93 -3.11
C ILE A 58 -0.36 3.76 -2.29
N ARG A 59 -1.52 3.19 -1.99
CA ARG A 59 -2.47 3.71 -1.01
C ARG A 59 -2.27 2.99 0.31
N ARG A 60 -2.31 3.74 1.40
CA ARG A 60 -2.31 3.24 2.77
C ARG A 60 -3.60 3.67 3.44
N THR A 61 -4.37 2.70 3.89
CA THR A 61 -5.57 2.89 4.68
C THR A 61 -5.29 2.42 6.10
N VAL A 62 -5.37 3.34 7.06
CA VAL A 62 -5.25 3.03 8.49
C VAL A 62 -6.65 2.99 9.07
N GLN A 63 -7.04 1.84 9.59
CA GLN A 63 -8.28 1.62 10.33
C GLN A 63 -8.12 2.18 11.74
N LEU A 64 -8.91 3.20 12.07
CA LEU A 64 -9.06 3.76 13.41
C LEU A 64 -10.43 3.36 13.96
N ASP A 65 -10.65 3.49 15.27
CA ASP A 65 -11.86 2.99 15.95
C ASP A 65 -13.19 3.50 15.36
N ARG A 66 -13.20 4.66 14.69
CA ARG A 66 -14.40 5.29 14.13
C ARG A 66 -14.25 5.77 12.68
N GLU A 67 -13.03 5.80 12.16
CA GLU A 67 -12.73 6.40 10.86
C GLU A 67 -11.57 5.68 10.17
N HIS A 68 -11.37 5.99 8.88
CA HIS A 68 -10.23 5.49 8.12
C HIS A 68 -9.41 6.67 7.60
N GLU A 69 -8.11 6.64 7.88
CA GLU A 69 -7.18 7.60 7.29
C GLU A 69 -6.56 7.02 6.02
N ILE A 70 -6.75 7.71 4.90
CA ILE A 70 -6.20 7.32 3.62
C ILE A 70 -5.05 8.27 3.26
N HIS A 71 -3.90 7.69 2.92
CA HIS A 71 -2.75 8.40 2.40
C HIS A 71 -2.23 7.70 1.15
N GLU A 72 -1.67 8.46 0.22
CA GLU A 72 -1.11 7.96 -1.03
C GLU A 72 0.34 8.41 -1.19
N THR A 73 1.13 7.61 -1.90
CA THR A 73 2.45 8.04 -2.37
C THR A 73 2.33 8.93 -3.60
N CYS A 74 3.44 9.54 -4.04
CA CYS A 74 3.48 10.08 -5.39
C CYS A 74 3.31 8.97 -6.45
N ARG A 75 2.96 9.39 -7.66
CA ARG A 75 2.80 8.49 -8.81
C ARG A 75 4.14 8.16 -9.44
N TRP A 76 4.28 6.92 -9.88
CA TRP A 76 5.42 6.43 -10.64
C TRP A 76 4.94 5.71 -11.90
N SER A 77 5.89 5.39 -12.78
CA SER A 77 5.64 4.36 -13.79
C SER A 77 5.27 3.04 -13.12
N PHE A 78 4.41 2.25 -13.76
CA PHE A 78 3.97 0.97 -13.21
C PHE A 78 5.12 0.03 -12.80
N PRO A 79 6.20 -0.13 -13.60
CA PRO A 79 7.33 -0.96 -13.19
C PRO A 79 8.01 -0.49 -11.89
N LYS A 80 8.21 0.83 -11.74
CA LYS A 80 8.81 1.41 -10.54
C LYS A 80 7.90 1.21 -9.32
N ALA A 81 6.59 1.42 -9.47
CA ALA A 81 5.63 1.19 -8.39
C ALA A 81 5.63 -0.27 -7.92
N ARG A 82 5.78 -1.26 -8.82
CA ARG A 82 5.91 -2.69 -8.45
C ARG A 82 7.17 -2.98 -7.64
N VAL A 83 8.30 -2.35 -7.96
CA VAL A 83 9.53 -2.49 -7.17
C VAL A 83 9.34 -1.94 -5.76
N ILE A 84 8.72 -0.76 -5.64
CA ILE A 84 8.43 -0.13 -4.35
C ILE A 84 7.43 -0.96 -3.55
N TRP A 85 6.41 -1.53 -4.21
CA TRP A 85 5.47 -2.46 -3.61
C TRP A 85 6.17 -3.69 -3.00
N ALA A 86 7.07 -4.33 -3.75
CA ALA A 86 7.85 -5.45 -3.24
C ALA A 86 8.79 -5.05 -2.08
N ALA A 87 9.36 -3.85 -2.14
CA ALA A 87 10.16 -3.30 -1.04
C ALA A 87 9.32 -3.05 0.22
N LEU A 88 8.11 -2.52 0.07
CA LEU A 88 7.16 -2.35 1.17
C LEU A 88 6.83 -3.70 1.81
N LEU A 89 6.39 -4.68 1.03
CA LEU A 89 6.03 -6.02 1.54
C LEU A 89 7.16 -6.70 2.31
N SER A 90 8.41 -6.50 1.89
CA SER A 90 9.61 -7.06 2.53
C SER A 90 10.19 -6.20 3.66
N GLY A 91 9.53 -5.09 4.01
CA GLY A 91 9.98 -4.17 5.07
C GLY A 91 11.15 -3.28 4.67
N ARG A 92 11.59 -3.30 3.41
CA ARG A 92 12.65 -2.42 2.88
C ARG A 92 12.16 -1.00 2.57
N ALA A 93 10.85 -0.78 2.52
CA ALA A 93 10.24 0.54 2.44
C ALA A 93 9.10 0.68 3.45
N ARG A 94 8.79 1.91 3.91
CA ARG A 94 7.72 2.18 4.87
C ARG A 94 7.10 3.56 4.71
#